data_AF-A0A3N4SG17-F1
#
_entry.id   AF-A0A3N4SG17-F1
#
_cell.length_a   1.000
_cell.length_b   1.000
_cell.length_c   1.000
_cell.angle_alpha   90.00
_cell.angle_beta   90.00
_cell.angle_gamma   90.00
#
_symmetry.space_group_name_H-M   'P 1'
#
loop_
_entity.id
_entity.type
_entity.pdbx_description
1 polymer ?
#
loop_
_entity_poly.entity_id
_entity_poly.type
_entity_poly.pdbx_seq_one_letter_code
_entity_poly.pdbx_strand_id
1 'polypeptide(L)' 'MTNLKVHASAPADLDGDLASLRGDCARMAPHWAVPDHSDARPVPPSLIHGVTVPKKSARLLDAMSDYGD' A
#
# COMPACT_ATOMS: atom_id res chain seq x y z
N MET A 1 -12.65 -32.60 0.70
CA MET A 1 -12.31 -31.28 1.27
C MET A 1 -10.90 -31.35 1.81
N THR A 2 -9.91 -30.89 1.05
CA THR A 2 -8.51 -30.85 1.50
C THR A 2 -8.29 -29.58 2.33
N ASN A 3 -7.86 -29.74 3.58
CA ASN A 3 -7.58 -28.63 4.48
C ASN A 3 -6.36 -27.84 3.98
N LEU A 4 -6.52 -26.53 3.77
CA LEU A 4 -5.40 -25.63 3.49
C LEU A 4 -4.59 -25.46 4.78
N LYS A 5 -3.42 -26.09 4.84
CA LYS A 5 -2.50 -25.92 5.96
C LYS A 5 -1.85 -24.54 5.82
N VAL A 6 -2.40 -23.55 6.52
CA VAL A 6 -1.80 -22.21 6.61
C VAL A 6 -0.51 -22.37 7.40
N HIS A 7 0.62 -22.38 6.69
CA HIS A 7 1.91 -22.14 7.32
C HIS A 7 1.91 -20.68 7.75
N ALA A 8 1.66 -20.43 9.04
CA ALA A 8 1.85 -19.12 9.61
C ALA A 8 3.32 -18.74 9.37
N SER A 9 3.55 -17.64 8.66
CA SER A 9 4.88 -17.04 8.59
C SER A 9 5.34 -16.80 10.03
N ALA A 10 6.62 -17.05 10.31
CA ALA A 10 7.21 -16.65 11.58
C ALA A 10 6.87 -15.17 11.85
N PRO A 11 6.60 -14.78 13.12
CA PRO A 11 6.36 -13.39 13.44
C PRO A 11 7.51 -12.55 12.89
N ALA A 12 7.19 -11.52 12.12
CA ALA A 12 8.19 -10.56 11.68
C ALA A 12 8.88 -9.99 12.93
N ASP A 13 10.20 -9.93 12.91
CA ASP A 13 10.95 -9.23 13.93
C ASP A 13 10.67 -7.73 13.77
N LEU A 14 9.71 -7.22 14.54
CA LEU A 14 9.25 -5.84 14.46
C LEU A 14 10.24 -4.85 15.08
N ASP A 15 11.26 -5.36 15.78
CA ASP A 15 12.33 -4.56 16.41
C ASP A 15 13.57 -4.42 15.49
N GLY A 16 13.51 -4.96 14.27
CA GLY A 16 14.58 -4.88 13.28
C GLY A 16 14.81 -3.47 12.70
N ASP A 17 16.03 -3.21 12.22
CA ASP A 17 16.37 -1.93 11.59
C ASP A 17 15.72 -1.73 10.19
N LEU A 18 15.76 -0.50 9.68
CA LEU A 18 15.17 -0.15 8.38
C LEU A 18 15.77 -0.94 7.21
N ALA A 19 17.05 -1.34 7.31
CA ALA A 19 17.70 -2.13 6.27
C ALA A 19 17.13 -3.55 6.22
N SER A 20 16.87 -4.12 7.39
CA SER A 20 16.22 -5.43 7.57
C SER A 20 14.81 -5.43 7.00
N LEU A 21 14.02 -4.40 7.31
CA LEU A 21 12.67 -4.20 6.76
C LEU A 21 12.68 -4.12 5.22
N ARG A 22 13.60 -3.35 4.64
CA ARG A 22 13.76 -3.26 3.18
C ARG A 22 14.10 -4.63 2.56
N GLY A 23 14.93 -5.42 3.25
CA GLY A 23 15.23 -6.80 2.87
C GLY A 23 14.00 -7.70 2.87
N ASP A 24 13.12 -7.58 3.87
CA ASP A 24 11.85 -8.30 3.93
C ASP A 24 10.90 -7.89 2.80
N CYS A 25 10.77 -6.59 2.52
CA CYS A 25 9.97 -6.11 1.39
C CYS A 25 10.46 -6.69 0.06
N ALA A 26 11.79 -6.71 -0.16
CA ALA A 26 12.37 -7.28 -1.38
C ALA A 26 12.13 -8.79 -1.49
N ARG A 27 12.16 -9.54 -0.38
CA ARG A 27 11.79 -10.97 -0.36
C ARG A 27 10.32 -11.20 -0.71
N MET A 28 9.43 -10.29 -0.30
CA MET A 28 7.99 -10.40 -0.55
C MET A 28 7.56 -9.92 -1.93
N ALA A 29 8.26 -8.95 -2.52
CA ALA A 29 7.88 -8.33 -3.79
C ALA A 29 7.59 -9.34 -4.94
N PRO A 30 8.35 -10.43 -5.14
CA PRO A 30 8.06 -11.41 -6.20
C PRO A 30 6.73 -12.17 -6.04
N HIS A 31 6.15 -12.18 -4.83
CA HIS A 31 4.88 -12.85 -4.57
C HIS A 31 3.66 -11.99 -4.92
N TRP A 32 3.87 -10.72 -5.25
CA TRP A 32 2.82 -9.80 -5.64
C TRP A 32 2.81 -9.65 -7.14
N ALA A 33 1.78 -10.20 -7.78
CA ALA A 33 1.56 -9.99 -9.21
C ALA A 33 1.23 -8.51 -9.43
N VAL A 34 2.15 -7.79 -10.09
CA VAL A 34 1.87 -6.45 -10.60
C VAL A 34 1.16 -6.64 -11.94
N PRO A 35 -0.08 -6.14 -12.10
CA PRO A 35 -0.73 -6.14 -13.40
C PRO A 35 0.13 -5.36 -14.40
N ASP A 36 0.19 -5.81 -15.66
CA ASP A 36 0.80 -5.00 -16.71
C ASP A 36 0.06 -3.66 -16.79
N HIS A 37 0.72 -2.61 -16.33
CA HIS A 37 0.23 -1.26 -16.46
C HIS A 37 0.59 -0.77 -17.86
N SER A 38 -0.43 -0.57 -18.69
CA SER A 38 -0.25 0.20 -19.92
C SER A 38 0.10 1.64 -19.56
N ASP A 39 0.94 2.27 -20.39
CA ASP A 39 1.24 3.69 -20.25
C ASP A 39 -0.05 4.49 -20.14
N ALA A 40 -0.15 5.30 -19.08
CA ALA A 40 -1.32 6.11 -18.84
C ALA A 40 -1.49 7.11 -19.99
N ARG A 41 -2.54 6.91 -20.79
CA ARG A 41 -2.89 7.85 -21.85
C ARG A 41 -3.44 9.13 -21.21
N PRO A 42 -3.06 10.34 -21.70
CA PRO A 42 -3.70 11.57 -21.26
C PRO A 42 -5.22 11.48 -21.42
N VAL A 43 -5.94 11.69 -20.33
CA VAL A 43 -7.41 11.76 -20.33
C VAL A 43 -7.84 13.22 -20.38
N PRO A 44 -8.90 13.57 -21.11
CA PRO A 44 -9.44 14.91 -21.08
C PRO A 44 -9.88 15.28 -19.64
N PRO A 45 -9.68 16.53 -19.19
CA PRO A 45 -10.03 16.94 -17.84
C PRO A 45 -11.49 16.68 -17.45
N SER A 46 -12.40 16.67 -18.43
CA SER A 46 -13.82 16.33 -18.23
C SER A 46 -14.07 14.90 -17.74
N LEU A 47 -13.10 13.99 -17.89
CA LEU A 47 -13.18 12.61 -17.38
C LEU A 47 -12.51 12.44 -16.02
N ILE A 48 -11.79 13.46 -15.53
CA ILE A 48 -11.24 13.46 -14.18
C ILE A 48 -12.40 13.82 -13.24
N HIS A 49 -13.05 12.79 -12.73
CA HIS A 49 -14.07 12.96 -11.71
C HIS A 49 -13.34 13.20 -10.39
N GLY A 50 -13.46 14.41 -9.85
CA GLY A 50 -12.88 14.75 -8.55
C GLY A 50 -13.45 13.87 -7.44
N VAL A 51 -12.65 13.58 -6.43
CA VAL A 51 -13.12 12.92 -5.20
C VAL A 51 -13.54 13.99 -4.20
N THR A 52 -14.80 13.99 -3.80
CA THR A 52 -15.28 14.86 -2.72
C THR A 52 -15.02 14.19 -1.38
N VAL A 53 -14.06 14.72 -0.62
CA VAL A 53 -13.76 14.23 0.73
C VAL A 53 -14.59 15.02 1.75
N PRO A 54 -15.37 14.36 2.64
CA PRO A 54 -16.09 15.04 3.70
C PRO A 54 -15.13 15.77 4.67
N LYS A 55 -15.52 16.96 5.13
CA LYS A 55 -14.72 17.79 6.05
C LYS A 55 -14.24 17.06 7.31
N LYS A 56 -15.06 16.13 7.83
CA LYS A 56 -14.70 15.32 9.01
C LYS A 56 -13.49 14.41 8.73
N SER A 57 -13.44 13.80 7.55
CA SER A 57 -12.33 12.94 7.14
C SER A 57 -11.06 13.76 6.87
N ALA A 58 -11.19 14.94 6.25
CA ALA A 58 -10.05 15.84 6.05
C ALA A 58 -9.40 16.26 7.37
N ARG A 59 -10.20 16.57 8.40
CA ARG A 59 -9.70 16.92 9.74
C ARG A 59 -9.00 15.78 10.47
N LEU A 60 -9.34 14.52 10.16
CA LEU A 60 -8.63 13.37 10.71
C LEU A 60 -7.20 13.31 10.17
N LEU A 61 -7.02 13.60 8.87
CA LEU A 61 -5.71 13.63 8.22
C LEU A 61 -4.87 14.83 8.67
N ASP A 62 -5.51 15.99 8.87
CA ASP A 62 -4.86 17.21 9.38
C ASP A 62 -4.22 17.00 10.78
N ALA A 63 -4.80 16.09 11.57
CA ALA A 63 -4.25 15.69 12.86
C ALA A 63 -3.08 14.67 12.76
N MET A 64 -2.78 14.17 11.57
CA MET A 64 -1.67 13.23 11.28
C MET A 64 -0.55 13.96 10.53
N SER A 65 0.03 14.97 11.20
CA SER A 65 1.06 15.85 10.64
C SER A 65 2.34 15.10 10.20
N ASP A 66 2.58 13.91 10.75
CA ASP A 66 3.77 13.09 10.47
C ASP A 66 3.85 12.55 9.03
N TYR A 67 2.80 12.73 8.21
CA TYR A 67 2.69 12.15 6.86
C TYR A 67 2.64 13.19 5.72
N GLY A 68 2.84 14.49 6.00
CA GLY A 68 2.49 15.58 5.08
C GLY A 68 3.56 16.61 4.71
N ASP A 69 4.82 16.46 5.15
CA ASP A 69 5.96 17.30 4.75
C ASP A 69 6.91 16.53 3.79
#